data_AF-A0A6J5DXH4-F1
#
_entry.id   AF-A0A6J5DXH4-F1
#
_cell.length_a   1.000
_cell.length_b   1.000
_cell.length_c   1.000
_cell.angle_alpha   90.00
_cell.angle_beta   90.00
_cell.angle_gamma   90.00
#
_symmetry.space_group_name_H-M   'P 1'
#
loop_
_entity.id
_entity.type
_entity.pdbx_description
1 polymer ?
#
loop_
_entity_poly.entity_id
_entity_poly.type
_entity_poly.pdbx_seq_one_letter_code
_entity_poly.pdbx_strand_id
1 'polypeptide(L)'
;MTELKNLDLRTDPHAQRVVKDETVTVEFAGGDGKLMSLEGANRYRIGDALITGSTGERWVVSRERFDAKYTPLDAATAHGTPGSYRNRPAVVLAKQMHEAFTLARTAAGGDVLHGTAGDWVMQYAPGDYGVVQAARFAKVYRRAP
;
A
#
# COMPACT_ATOMS: atom_id res chain seq x y z
N MET A 1 21.47 -5.18 12.64
CA MET A 1 20.01 -5.05 12.48
C MET A 1 19.55 -4.00 13.46
N THR A 2 18.93 -2.94 12.97
CA THR A 2 18.69 -1.70 13.72
C THR A 2 17.20 -1.55 14.05
N GLU A 3 16.87 -1.40 15.33
CA GLU A 3 15.49 -1.16 15.76
C GLU A 3 15.20 0.34 15.72
N LEU A 4 14.23 0.75 14.91
CA LEU A 4 13.81 2.15 14.80
C LEU A 4 12.73 2.44 15.85
N LYS A 5 13.02 3.41 16.74
CA LYS A 5 12.08 3.92 17.75
C LYS A 5 11.84 5.40 17.54
N ASN A 6 10.61 5.85 17.81
CA ASN A 6 10.23 7.26 17.72
C ASN A 6 10.57 7.91 16.36
N LEU A 7 10.50 7.12 15.28
CA LEU A 7 10.77 7.59 13.93
C LEU A 7 9.77 8.70 13.55
N ASP A 8 10.26 9.82 13.00
CA ASP A 8 9.38 10.80 12.38
C ASP A 8 10.02 11.33 11.10
N LEU A 9 9.53 10.84 9.95
CA LEU A 9 10.06 11.23 8.65
C LEU A 9 9.68 12.67 8.27
N ARG A 10 8.76 13.31 9.00
CA ARG A 10 8.40 14.73 8.77
C ARG A 10 9.56 15.66 9.06
N THR A 11 10.46 15.26 9.96
CA THR A 11 11.64 16.04 10.37
C THR A 11 12.95 15.46 9.83
N ASP A 12 12.90 14.37 9.06
CA ASP A 12 14.09 13.71 8.53
C ASP A 12 14.49 14.33 7.17
N PRO A 13 15.69 14.93 7.05
CA PRO A 13 16.13 15.57 5.81
C PRO A 13 16.38 14.57 4.67
N HIS A 14 16.50 13.27 4.96
CA HIS A 14 16.64 12.21 3.97
C HIS A 14 15.30 11.58 3.55
N ALA A 15 14.20 11.98 4.18
CA ALA A 15 12.88 11.55 3.76
C ALA A 15 12.45 12.26 2.47
N GLN A 16 11.72 11.54 1.64
CA GLN A 16 11.17 12.00 0.38
C GLN A 16 9.65 11.93 0.42
N ARG A 17 9.01 12.93 -0.20
CA ARG A 17 7.56 12.89 -0.47
C ARG A 17 7.34 12.07 -1.73
N VAL A 18 6.54 11.02 -1.62
CA VAL A 18 6.22 10.14 -2.75
C VAL A 18 4.72 9.92 -2.84
N VAL A 19 4.25 9.62 -4.04
CA VAL A 19 2.88 9.16 -4.29
C VAL A 19 2.94 7.75 -4.82
N LYS A 20 2.02 6.90 -4.36
CA LYS A 20 1.79 5.62 -5.02
C LYS A 20 1.17 5.90 -6.39
N ASP A 21 1.67 5.21 -7.38
CA ASP A 21 1.25 5.28 -8.77
C ASP A 21 1.22 3.87 -9.37
N GLU A 22 0.07 3.23 -9.24
CA GLU A 22 -0.16 1.87 -9.69
C GLU A 22 -1.51 1.73 -10.40
N THR A 23 -1.47 1.08 -11.56
CA THR A 23 -2.66 0.53 -12.22
C THR A 23 -2.89 -0.90 -11.76
N VAL A 24 -4.14 -1.21 -11.42
CA VAL A 24 -4.59 -2.52 -10.97
C VAL A 24 -5.80 -2.97 -11.76
N THR A 25 -5.98 -4.28 -11.89
CA THR A 25 -7.21 -4.87 -12.45
C THR A 25 -8.16 -5.20 -11.31
N VAL A 26 -9.42 -4.82 -11.45
CA VAL A 26 -10.43 -4.96 -10.40
C VAL A 26 -11.61 -5.77 -10.90
N GLU A 27 -12.01 -6.74 -10.09
CA GLU A 27 -13.30 -7.41 -10.16
C GLU A 27 -14.08 -7.07 -8.89
N PHE A 28 -15.40 -7.14 -8.94
CA PHE A 28 -16.24 -6.98 -7.75
C PHE A 28 -16.88 -8.32 -7.40
N ALA A 29 -16.83 -8.68 -6.12
CA ALA A 29 -17.35 -9.95 -5.65
C ALA A 29 -18.87 -10.04 -5.90
N GLY A 30 -19.30 -11.06 -6.63
CA GLY A 30 -20.73 -11.35 -6.86
C GLY A 30 -21.43 -12.03 -5.66
N GLY A 31 -20.67 -12.37 -4.62
CA GLY A 31 -21.14 -13.06 -3.43
C GLY A 31 -20.04 -13.10 -2.36
N ASP A 32 -20.37 -13.62 -1.18
CA ASP A 32 -19.42 -13.75 -0.09
C ASP A 32 -18.40 -14.88 -0.34
N GLY A 33 -17.17 -14.68 0.10
CA GLY A 33 -16.11 -15.65 -0.17
C GLY A 33 -14.80 -15.37 0.56
N LYS A 34 -13.74 -16.03 0.08
CA LYS A 34 -12.39 -15.89 0.62
C LYS A 34 -11.37 -15.84 -0.51
N LEU A 35 -10.39 -14.96 -0.36
CA LEU A 35 -9.24 -14.86 -1.24
C LEU A 35 -8.00 -15.28 -0.46
N MET A 36 -7.25 -16.24 -0.99
CA MET A 36 -5.98 -16.63 -0.39
C MET A 36 -4.91 -15.61 -0.78
N SER A 37 -4.42 -14.88 0.21
CA SER A 37 -3.23 -14.04 0.08
C SER A 37 -2.02 -14.74 0.71
N LEU A 38 -0.83 -14.20 0.51
CA LEU A 38 0.40 -14.69 1.16
C LEU A 38 0.31 -14.65 2.70
N GLU A 39 -0.53 -13.77 3.26
CA GLU A 39 -0.73 -13.59 4.70
C GLU A 39 -1.90 -14.42 5.25
N GLY A 40 -2.62 -15.16 4.39
CA GLY A 40 -3.76 -16.00 4.76
C GLY A 40 -5.06 -15.65 4.03
N ALA A 41 -6.14 -16.30 4.45
CA ALA A 41 -7.46 -16.15 3.84
C ALA A 41 -8.12 -14.81 4.20
N ASN A 42 -8.16 -13.88 3.24
CA ASN A 42 -8.93 -12.64 3.33
C ASN A 42 -10.38 -12.88 2.94
N ARG A 43 -11.29 -12.79 3.91
CA ARG A 43 -12.73 -12.89 3.66
C ARG A 43 -13.22 -11.62 2.95
N TYR A 44 -14.15 -11.79 2.01
CA TYR A 44 -14.80 -10.69 1.31
C TYR A 44 -16.32 -10.91 1.27
N ARG A 45 -17.05 -9.81 1.13
CA ARG A 45 -18.49 -9.79 0.94
C ARG A 45 -18.85 -9.42 -0.49
N ILE A 46 -20.11 -9.67 -0.87
CA ILE A 46 -20.67 -9.14 -2.11
C ILE A 46 -20.38 -7.63 -2.25
N GLY A 47 -19.92 -7.23 -3.43
CA GLY A 47 -19.58 -5.85 -3.77
C GLY A 47 -18.18 -5.39 -3.33
N ASP A 48 -17.43 -6.18 -2.55
CA ASP A 48 -16.03 -5.87 -2.26
C ASP A 48 -15.16 -5.99 -3.52
N ALA A 49 -14.10 -5.19 -3.58
CA ALA A 49 -13.15 -5.20 -4.69
C ALA A 49 -12.13 -6.32 -4.52
N LEU A 50 -12.03 -7.18 -5.53
CA LEU A 50 -10.99 -8.19 -5.69
C LEU A 50 -9.95 -7.62 -6.65
N ILE A 51 -8.82 -7.18 -6.09
CA ILE A 51 -7.80 -6.45 -6.83
C ILE A 51 -6.67 -7.39 -7.22
N THR A 52 -6.22 -7.28 -8.47
CA THR A 52 -4.98 -7.88 -8.97
C THR A 52 -3.99 -6.77 -9.27
N GLY A 53 -2.85 -6.80 -8.58
CA GLY A 53 -1.77 -5.84 -8.72
C GLY A 53 -0.97 -6.04 -9.99
N SER A 54 -0.10 -5.07 -10.26
CA SER A 54 0.75 -5.08 -11.44
C SER A 54 1.79 -6.22 -11.47
N THR A 55 1.99 -6.92 -10.34
CA THR A 55 2.84 -8.13 -10.23
C THR A 55 2.03 -9.42 -10.07
N GLY A 56 0.70 -9.37 -10.24
CA GLY A 56 -0.18 -10.53 -10.16
C GLY A 56 -0.60 -10.91 -8.74
N GLU A 57 -0.11 -10.21 -7.71
CA GLU A 57 -0.57 -10.37 -6.35
C GLU A 57 -2.05 -9.96 -6.23
N ARG A 58 -2.83 -10.70 -5.45
CA ARG A 58 -4.25 -10.43 -5.26
C ARG A 58 -4.59 -10.09 -3.82
N TRP A 59 -5.48 -9.13 -3.63
CA TRP A 59 -5.98 -8.73 -2.32
C TRP A 59 -7.43 -8.26 -2.38
N VAL A 60 -8.04 -8.16 -1.21
CA VAL A 60 -9.41 -7.69 -1.02
C VAL A 60 -9.39 -6.26 -0.48
N VAL A 61 -10.24 -5.41 -1.01
CA VAL A 61 -10.54 -4.10 -0.44
C VAL A 61 -12.04 -3.97 -0.28
N SER A 62 -12.50 -3.55 0.90
CA SER A 62 -13.93 -3.33 1.11
C SER A 62 -14.46 -2.27 0.15
N ARG A 63 -15.74 -2.36 -0.25
CA ARG A 63 -16.34 -1.42 -1.22
C ARG A 63 -16.11 0.05 -0.87
N GLU A 64 -16.40 0.44 0.36
CA GLU A 64 -16.20 1.82 0.85
C GLU A 64 -14.74 2.30 0.70
N ARG A 65 -13.78 1.46 1.11
CA ARG A 65 -12.35 1.79 1.01
C ARG A 65 -11.90 1.86 -0.44
N PHE A 66 -12.47 1.02 -1.30
CA PHE A 66 -12.19 1.04 -2.72
C PHE A 66 -12.66 2.36 -3.35
N ASP A 67 -13.92 2.72 -3.09
CA ASP A 67 -14.55 3.93 -3.61
C ASP A 67 -13.82 5.20 -3.17
N ALA A 68 -13.20 5.20 -1.99
CA ALA A 68 -12.37 6.29 -1.48
C ALA A 68 -10.94 6.30 -2.04
N LYS A 69 -10.37 5.16 -2.43
CA LYS A 69 -8.94 5.04 -2.80
C LYS A 69 -8.63 4.84 -4.27
N TYR A 70 -9.62 4.51 -5.10
CA TYR A 70 -9.40 4.17 -6.51
C TYR A 70 -10.29 4.98 -7.45
N THR A 71 -9.78 5.22 -8.65
CA THR A 71 -10.52 5.81 -9.77
C THR A 71 -10.36 4.92 -11.01
N PRO A 72 -11.39 4.77 -11.85
CA PRO A 72 -11.24 4.12 -13.14
C PRO A 72 -10.11 4.77 -13.93
N LEU A 73 -9.32 3.95 -14.63
CA LEU A 73 -8.26 4.44 -15.51
C LEU A 73 -8.84 5.12 -16.75
N ASP A 74 -9.93 4.56 -17.28
CA ASP A 74 -10.70 5.12 -18.37
C ASP A 74 -11.93 5.87 -17.82
N ALA A 75 -12.08 7.14 -18.21
CA ALA A 75 -13.19 7.99 -17.79
C ALA A 75 -14.55 7.48 -18.31
N ALA A 76 -14.57 6.67 -19.38
CA ALA A 76 -15.79 6.03 -19.87
C ALA A 76 -16.24 4.84 -19.01
N THR A 77 -15.34 4.29 -18.18
CA THR A 77 -15.67 3.20 -17.27
C THR A 77 -16.39 3.75 -16.03
N ALA A 78 -17.60 3.28 -15.78
CA ALA A 78 -18.34 3.63 -14.57
C ALA A 78 -17.60 3.13 -13.32
N HIS A 79 -17.50 3.98 -12.30
CA HIS A 79 -16.91 3.57 -11.03
C HIS A 79 -17.74 2.44 -10.41
N GLY A 80 -17.08 1.38 -9.97
CA GLY A 80 -17.74 0.20 -9.40
C GLY A 80 -18.04 -0.91 -10.39
N THR A 81 -17.56 -0.81 -11.64
CA THR A 81 -17.60 -1.91 -12.62
C THR A 81 -16.22 -2.56 -12.78
N PRO A 82 -16.14 -3.85 -13.14
CA PRO A 82 -14.86 -4.50 -13.40
C PRO A 82 -14.03 -3.76 -14.46
N GLY A 83 -12.71 -3.73 -14.29
CA GLY A 83 -11.82 -3.04 -15.23
C GLY A 83 -10.50 -2.57 -14.60
N SER A 84 -9.81 -1.68 -15.31
CA SER A 84 -8.54 -1.10 -14.88
C SER A 84 -8.78 0.14 -14.03
N TYR A 85 -8.14 0.19 -12.87
CA TYR A 85 -8.21 1.30 -11.92
C TYR A 85 -6.82 1.79 -11.56
N ARG A 86 -6.72 3.06 -11.16
CA ARG A 86 -5.52 3.65 -10.57
C ARG A 86 -5.80 4.06 -9.14
N ASN A 87 -4.81 3.93 -8.26
CA ASN A 87 -4.96 4.49 -6.92
C ASN A 87 -5.05 6.03 -7.01
N ARG A 88 -5.89 6.64 -6.19
CA ARG A 88 -5.88 8.09 -6.01
C ARG A 88 -4.52 8.50 -5.42
N PRO A 89 -3.88 9.56 -5.93
CA PRO A 89 -2.62 10.02 -5.38
C PRO A 89 -2.78 10.41 -3.91
N ALA A 90 -1.98 9.80 -3.04
CA ALA A 90 -1.84 10.17 -1.65
C ALA A 90 -0.35 10.34 -1.37
N VAL A 91 0.03 11.54 -0.92
CA VAL A 91 1.43 11.82 -0.56
C VAL A 91 1.75 11.10 0.73
N VAL A 92 2.83 10.33 0.73
CA VAL A 92 3.40 9.65 1.88
C VAL A 92 4.88 10.00 1.99
N LEU A 93 5.43 9.90 3.19
CA LEU A 93 6.85 10.10 3.42
C LEU A 93 7.57 8.76 3.35
N ALA A 94 8.73 8.73 2.71
CA ALA A 94 9.50 7.52 2.53
C ALA A 94 11.00 7.80 2.70
N LYS A 95 11.72 6.88 3.34
CA LYS A 95 13.17 6.92 3.46
C LYS A 95 13.75 5.56 3.10
N GLN A 96 14.75 5.55 2.23
CA GLN A 96 15.49 4.33 1.93
C GLN A 96 16.44 4.02 3.10
N MET A 97 16.43 2.77 3.54
CA MET A 97 17.30 2.29 4.60
C MET A 97 18.50 1.59 3.98
N HIS A 98 19.71 1.87 4.49
CA HIS A 98 20.95 1.25 3.99
C HIS A 98 21.41 0.03 4.80
N GLU A 99 20.66 -0.31 5.84
CA GLU A 99 20.92 -1.43 6.74
C GLU A 99 19.60 -2.12 7.09
N ALA A 100 19.66 -3.40 7.47
CA ALA A 100 18.47 -4.14 7.90
C ALA A 100 17.89 -3.54 9.18
N PHE A 101 16.56 -3.40 9.22
CA PHE A 101 15.86 -2.65 10.27
C PHE A 101 14.55 -3.30 10.69
N THR A 102 14.08 -2.92 11.87
CA THR A 102 12.75 -3.27 12.39
C THR A 102 12.05 -2.05 12.98
N LEU A 103 10.72 -2.05 12.95
CA LEU A 103 9.89 -1.04 13.61
C LEU A 103 8.50 -1.58 13.90
N ALA A 104 7.86 -1.06 14.96
CA ALA A 104 6.44 -1.31 15.16
C ALA A 104 5.62 -0.59 14.08
N ARG A 105 4.56 -1.24 13.58
CA ARG A 105 3.65 -0.66 12.58
C ARG A 105 3.02 0.65 13.07
N THR A 106 2.77 0.78 14.37
CA THR A 106 2.28 2.02 14.95
C THR A 106 3.15 2.49 16.12
N ALA A 107 3.13 3.79 16.41
CA ALA A 107 3.81 4.35 17.59
C ALA A 107 3.27 3.81 18.92
N ALA A 108 2.01 3.34 18.95
CA ALA A 108 1.41 2.69 20.11
C ALA A 108 1.76 1.19 20.22
N GLY A 109 2.56 0.64 19.29
CA GLY A 109 2.87 -0.78 19.19
C GLY A 109 2.09 -1.50 18.08
N GLY A 110 2.09 -2.83 18.10
CA GLY A 110 1.47 -3.68 17.09
C GLY A 110 2.50 -4.54 16.36
N ASP A 111 2.14 -5.02 15.16
CA ASP A 111 3.01 -5.88 14.36
C ASP A 111 4.39 -5.27 14.16
N VAL A 112 5.42 -6.07 14.34
CA VAL A 112 6.79 -5.69 14.03
C VAL A 112 7.01 -5.87 12.52
N LEU A 113 7.32 -4.78 11.85
CA LEU A 113 7.71 -4.76 10.46
C LEU A 113 9.22 -4.99 10.36
N HIS A 114 9.61 -5.80 9.39
CA HIS A 114 10.99 -6.13 9.11
C HIS A 114 11.36 -5.65 7.72
N GLY A 115 12.48 -4.93 7.61
CA GLY A 115 13.05 -4.46 6.35
C GLY A 115 14.51 -4.86 6.22
N THR A 116 14.95 -5.05 4.98
CA THR A 116 16.35 -5.32 4.64
C THR A 116 17.05 -4.07 4.13
N ALA A 117 18.38 -4.13 4.02
CA ALA A 117 19.13 -3.04 3.40
C ALA A 117 18.64 -2.80 1.96
N GLY A 118 18.35 -1.54 1.63
CA GLY A 118 17.77 -1.11 0.36
C GLY A 118 16.25 -0.93 0.40
N ASP A 119 15.54 -1.51 1.37
CA ASP A 119 14.10 -1.34 1.53
C ASP A 119 13.76 0.05 2.06
N TRP A 120 12.48 0.40 1.89
CA TRP A 120 11.96 1.71 2.25
C TRP A 120 11.11 1.61 3.49
N VAL A 121 11.39 2.49 4.47
CA VAL A 121 10.46 2.78 5.55
C VAL A 121 9.51 3.88 5.08
N MET A 122 8.22 3.68 5.32
CA MET A 122 7.13 4.57 4.93
C MET A 122 6.47 5.15 6.18
N GLN A 123 6.02 6.41 6.12
CA GLN A 123 5.14 7.03 7.12
C GLN A 123 3.87 7.55 6.42
N TYR A 124 2.74 6.91 6.73
CA TYR A 124 1.42 7.23 6.15
C TYR A 124 0.72 8.34 6.92
N ALA A 125 0.91 8.37 8.24
CA ALA A 125 0.44 9.38 9.17
C ALA A 125 1.41 9.46 10.37
N PRO A 126 1.33 10.49 11.23
CA PRO A 126 2.12 10.53 12.46
C PRO A 126 1.91 9.26 13.29
N GLY A 127 2.96 8.47 13.49
CA GLY A 127 2.87 7.21 14.22
C GLY A 127 2.31 6.02 13.44
N ASP A 128 2.14 6.09 12.12
CA ASP A 128 1.67 4.99 11.26
C ASP A 128 2.68 4.69 10.15
N TYR A 129 3.24 3.47 10.19
CA TYR A 129 4.41 3.10 9.40
C TYR A 129 4.19 1.86 8.52
N GLY A 130 5.00 1.76 7.47
CA GLY A 130 5.07 0.61 6.59
C GLY A 130 6.49 0.30 6.14
N VAL A 131 6.69 -0.90 5.62
CA VAL A 131 7.91 -1.29 4.90
C VAL A 131 7.55 -1.66 3.48
N VAL A 132 8.29 -1.15 2.51
CA VAL A 132 8.14 -1.47 1.09
C VAL A 132 9.48 -1.93 0.54
N GLN A 133 9.48 -3.10 -0.08
CA GLN A 133 10.68 -3.65 -0.71
C GLN A 133 11.20 -2.72 -1.81
N ALA A 134 12.52 -2.63 -1.97
CA ALA A 134 13.17 -1.76 -2.95
C ALA A 134 12.59 -1.89 -4.38
N ALA A 135 12.46 -3.14 -4.85
CA ALA A 135 11.94 -3.43 -6.19
C ALA A 135 10.48 -2.97 -6.36
N ARG A 136 9.65 -3.18 -5.34
CA ARG A 136 8.25 -2.73 -5.36
C ARG A 136 8.18 -1.22 -5.31
N PHE A 137 9.00 -0.56 -4.48
CA PHE A 137 9.04 0.89 -4.37
C PHE A 137 9.34 1.54 -5.73
N ALA A 138 10.41 1.08 -6.41
CA ALA A 138 10.77 1.57 -7.74
C ALA A 138 9.65 1.38 -8.77
N LYS A 139 8.92 0.26 -8.68
CA LYS A 139 7.82 -0.04 -9.61
C LYS A 139 6.61 0.89 -9.41
N VAL A 140 6.17 1.11 -8.18
CA VAL A 140 4.85 1.69 -7.89
C VAL A 140 4.88 3.04 -7.17
N TYR A 141 6.03 3.61 -6.83
CA TYR A 141 6.10 4.95 -6.22
C TYR A 141 6.84 5.93 -7.11
N ARG A 142 6.37 7.18 -7.11
CA ARG A 142 6.98 8.31 -7.80
C ARG A 142 7.19 9.44 -6.82
N ARG A 143 8.17 10.30 -7.07
CA ARG A 143 8.32 11.54 -6.29
C ARG A 143 7.04 12.37 -6.44
N ALA A 144 6.54 12.85 -5.31
CA ALA A 144 5.44 13.80 -5.31
C ALA A 144 5.91 15.11 -5.98
N PRO A 145 5.03 15.82 -6.70
CA PRO A 145 5.32 17.15 -7.21
C PRO A 145 5.55 18.16 -6.07
#